data_AF-A0A6G1RI13-F1
#
_entry.id   AF-A0A6G1RI13-F1
#
_cell.length_a   1.000
_cell.length_b   1.000
_cell.length_c   1.000
_cell.angle_alpha   90.00
_cell.angle_beta   90.00
_cell.angle_gamma   90.00
#
_symmetry.space_group_name_H-M   'P 1'
#
loop_
_entity.id
_entity.type
_entity.pdbx_description
1 polymer ?
#
loop_
_entity_poly.entity_id
_entity_poly.type
_entity_poly.pdbx_seq_one_letter_code
_entity_poly.pdbx_strand_id
1 'polypeptide(L)'
;MVCRLPQVLRLHLKRFRWSGRNHREKIGVHVNFDQMLNMEPYCCRESLKSLLPDCFIYDLSAVVMHHGKGFGSGHYTAYCYNSEGGFWVHCNDSKLNTCTMEEVCKAQAYILFYSQRLTQANGRGKTPCPSTAQCQQHTESADCAVDNSSS
;
A
#
# COMPACT_ATOMS: atom_id res chain seq x y z
N MET A 1 -10.95 -14.33 19.16
CA MET A 1 -9.94 -15.15 18.45
C MET A 1 -10.35 -15.27 16.99
N VAL A 2 -9.39 -15.41 16.08
CA VAL A 2 -9.59 -15.51 14.63
C VAL A 2 -9.65 -16.99 14.21
N CYS A 3 -10.77 -17.43 13.61
CA CYS A 3 -10.98 -18.83 13.23
C CYS A 3 -10.64 -19.14 11.77
N ARG A 4 -10.38 -18.12 10.95
CA ARG A 4 -9.94 -18.27 9.55
C ARG A 4 -9.08 -17.07 9.17
N LEU A 5 -7.89 -17.34 8.64
CA LEU A 5 -6.94 -16.33 8.20
C LEU A 5 -7.10 -16.03 6.69
N PRO A 6 -7.14 -14.75 6.27
CA PRO A 6 -7.24 -14.37 4.86
C PRO A 6 -5.85 -14.23 4.21
N GLN A 7 -5.71 -14.56 2.92
CA GLN A 7 -4.41 -14.42 2.21
C GLN A 7 -3.88 -12.98 2.22
N VAL A 8 -4.78 -11.98 2.24
CA VAL A 8 -4.45 -10.57 2.50
C VAL A 8 -5.23 -10.11 3.73
N LEU A 9 -4.51 -9.71 4.78
CA LEU A 9 -5.05 -9.16 6.01
C LEU A 9 -5.05 -7.63 5.94
N ARG A 10 -6.24 -7.03 6.09
CA ARG A 10 -6.43 -5.56 6.09
C ARG A 10 -6.79 -5.09 7.49
N LEU A 11 -5.88 -4.37 8.14
CA LEU A 11 -6.10 -3.77 9.47
C LEU A 11 -6.44 -2.28 9.32
N HIS A 12 -7.62 -1.87 9.76
CA HIS A 12 -8.08 -0.47 9.69
C HIS A 12 -7.99 0.18 11.08
N LEU A 13 -7.09 1.14 11.24
CA LEU A 13 -6.89 1.85 12.50
C LEU A 13 -7.95 2.94 12.66
N LYS A 14 -8.80 2.81 13.70
CA LYS A 14 -9.92 3.72 13.98
C LYS A 14 -9.44 5.09 14.50
N ARG A 15 -8.83 5.88 13.61
CA ARG A 15 -8.22 7.18 13.91
C ARG A 15 -9.20 8.35 14.09
N PHE A 16 -10.51 8.11 14.06
CA PHE A 16 -11.51 9.17 14.26
C PHE A 16 -12.42 8.83 15.43
N ARG A 17 -12.51 9.76 16.39
CA ARG A 17 -13.48 9.71 17.49
C ARG A 17 -14.31 10.99 17.56
N TRP A 18 -15.42 10.90 18.29
CA TRP A 18 -16.29 12.02 18.58
C TRP A 18 -16.03 12.50 20.02
N SER A 19 -15.97 13.80 20.22
CA SER A 19 -15.67 14.45 21.50
C SER A 19 -16.63 15.62 21.74
N GLY A 20 -17.20 15.70 22.94
CA GLY A 20 -18.24 16.68 23.27
C GLY A 20 -19.46 16.63 22.34
N ARG A 21 -20.07 17.79 22.09
CA ARG A 21 -21.28 17.91 21.24
C ARG A 21 -21.02 18.22 19.76
N ASN A 22 -19.80 18.61 19.38
CA ASN A 22 -19.46 19.05 18.02
C ASN A 22 -17.98 18.85 17.62
N HIS A 23 -17.11 18.29 18.47
CA HIS A 23 -15.68 18.19 18.18
C HIS A 23 -15.31 16.80 17.67
N ARG A 24 -15.14 16.66 16.35
CA ARG A 24 -14.65 15.42 15.73
C ARG A 24 -13.14 15.50 15.56
N GLU A 25 -12.41 14.65 16.29
CA GLU A 25 -10.95 14.70 16.35
C GLU A 25 -10.30 13.52 15.61
N LYS A 26 -9.09 13.77 15.10
CA LYS A 26 -8.22 12.76 14.50
C LYS A 26 -7.14 12.35 15.49
N ILE A 27 -7.08 11.06 15.80
CA ILE A 27 -6.12 10.44 16.69
C ILE A 27 -4.76 10.33 15.97
N GLY A 28 -3.87 11.28 16.27
CA GLY A 28 -2.52 11.38 15.70
C GLY A 28 -1.43 10.60 16.45
N VAL A 29 -1.76 9.83 17.49
CA VAL A 29 -0.76 8.97 18.15
C VAL A 29 -0.21 7.97 17.15
N HIS A 30 1.11 7.83 17.07
CA HIS A 30 1.71 6.79 16.25
C HIS A 30 1.30 5.42 16.80
N VAL A 31 1.15 4.45 15.92
CA VAL A 31 0.88 3.05 16.26
C VAL A 31 2.02 2.29 15.62
N ASN A 32 2.89 1.69 16.43
CA ASN A 32 4.01 0.91 15.93
C ASN A 32 3.45 -0.32 15.19
N PHE A 33 4.06 -0.66 14.05
CA PHE A 33 3.81 -1.90 13.31
C PHE A 33 5.11 -2.30 12.62
N ASP A 34 5.32 -3.61 12.50
CA ASP A 34 6.54 -4.19 11.96
C ASP A 34 6.32 -4.72 10.53
N GLN A 35 7.43 -4.96 9.82
CA GLN A 35 7.38 -5.58 8.49
C GLN A 35 6.74 -6.99 8.53
N MET A 36 6.96 -7.73 9.61
CA MET A 36 6.43 -9.08 9.80
C MET A 36 5.47 -9.11 11.00
N LEU A 37 4.29 -9.68 10.79
CA LEU A 37 3.24 -9.86 11.78
C LEU A 37 2.98 -11.35 11.99
N ASN A 38 3.11 -11.85 13.23
CA ASN A 38 2.61 -13.18 13.60
C ASN A 38 1.16 -13.07 14.10
N MET A 39 0.24 -13.74 13.40
CA MET A 39 -1.18 -13.80 13.74
C MET A 39 -1.55 -14.96 14.68
N GLU A 40 -0.64 -15.89 14.93
CA GLU A 40 -0.82 -17.08 15.78
C GLU A 40 -1.42 -16.76 17.16
N PRO A 41 -0.94 -15.76 17.93
CA PRO A 41 -1.45 -15.50 19.29
C PRO A 41 -2.90 -15.02 19.33
N TYR A 42 -3.46 -14.61 18.19
CA TYR A 42 -4.81 -14.07 18.06
C TYR A 42 -5.80 -15.10 17.48
N CYS A 43 -5.32 -16.25 17.02
CA CYS A 43 -6.12 -17.29 16.38
C CYS A 43 -6.85 -18.21 17.39
N CYS A 44 -7.86 -18.97 16.92
CA CYS A 44 -8.52 -19.97 17.76
C CYS A 44 -7.75 -21.31 17.76
N ARG A 45 -8.03 -22.15 18.77
CA ARG A 45 -7.34 -23.43 18.99
C ARG A 45 -7.49 -24.41 17.82
N GLU A 46 -8.54 -24.24 17.01
CA GLU A 46 -8.86 -25.06 15.85
C GLU A 46 -7.97 -24.66 14.66
N SER A 47 -7.74 -23.36 14.45
CA SER A 47 -6.76 -22.85 13.48
C SER A 47 -5.35 -23.34 13.80
N LEU A 48 -4.94 -23.26 15.07
CA LEU A 48 -3.62 -23.70 15.55
C LEU A 48 -3.33 -25.19 15.35
N LYS A 49 -4.37 -26.02 15.15
CA LYS A 49 -4.25 -27.46 14.87
C LYS A 49 -4.29 -27.82 13.39
N SER A 50 -4.73 -26.92 12.52
CA SER A 50 -5.12 -27.21 11.13
C SER A 50 -4.32 -26.45 10.08
N LEU A 51 -3.52 -25.47 10.50
CA LEU A 51 -2.68 -24.65 9.64
C LEU A 51 -1.19 -24.87 9.94
N LEU A 52 -0.34 -24.73 8.92
CA LEU A 52 1.12 -24.74 9.09
C LEU A 52 1.59 -23.43 9.76
N PRO A 53 2.75 -23.41 10.45
CA PRO A 53 3.29 -22.19 11.06
C PRO A 53 3.35 -20.98 10.11
N ASP A 54 3.78 -21.18 8.86
CA ASP A 54 3.86 -20.11 7.85
C ASP A 54 2.49 -19.55 7.43
N CYS A 55 1.37 -20.22 7.73
CA CYS A 55 0.04 -19.65 7.54
C CYS A 55 -0.23 -18.48 8.50
N PHE A 56 0.46 -18.42 9.64
CA PHE A 56 0.28 -17.36 10.64
C PHE A 56 1.19 -16.16 10.39
N ILE A 57 2.16 -16.28 9.47
CA ILE A 57 3.17 -15.23 9.21
C ILE A 57 2.77 -14.38 8.01
N TYR A 58 2.79 -13.08 8.24
CA TYR A 58 2.30 -12.05 7.34
C TYR A 58 3.37 -10.98 7.12
N ASP A 59 3.69 -10.68 5.85
CA ASP A 59 4.59 -9.58 5.50
C ASP A 59 3.79 -8.35 5.06
N LEU A 60 4.21 -7.16 5.50
CA LEU A 60 3.59 -5.89 5.15
C LEU A 60 3.76 -5.63 3.66
N SER A 61 2.64 -5.39 2.96
CA SER A 61 2.59 -5.17 1.51
C SER A 61 2.13 -3.76 1.12
N ALA A 62 1.31 -3.09 1.94
CA ALA A 62 1.03 -1.67 1.79
C ALA A 62 0.64 -0.96 3.09
N VAL A 63 0.91 0.35 3.16
CA VAL A 63 0.50 1.26 4.24
C VAL A 63 -0.22 2.46 3.64
N VAL A 64 -1.53 2.55 3.82
CA VAL A 64 -2.31 3.74 3.45
C VAL A 64 -2.28 4.74 4.60
N MET A 65 -1.90 5.98 4.30
CA MET A 65 -1.92 7.12 5.22
C MET A 65 -3.08 8.06 4.89
N HIS A 66 -3.65 8.69 5.92
CA HIS A 66 -4.56 9.83 5.75
C HIS A 66 -3.91 11.08 6.31
N HIS A 67 -3.82 12.14 5.51
CA HIS A 67 -3.25 13.45 5.85
C HIS A 67 -4.35 14.48 6.11
N GLY A 68 -4.01 15.58 6.78
CA GLY A 68 -5.00 16.57 7.23
C GLY A 68 -5.73 16.16 8.52
N LYS A 69 -6.57 17.07 9.03
CA LYS A 69 -7.26 16.96 10.35
C LYS A 69 -8.73 16.52 10.25
N GLY A 70 -9.37 16.74 9.11
CA GLY A 70 -10.80 16.46 8.90
C GLY A 70 -11.12 14.97 8.80
N PHE A 71 -12.41 14.64 8.89
CA PHE A 71 -12.95 13.33 8.50
C PHE A 71 -13.52 13.34 7.08
N GLY A 72 -14.22 14.42 6.70
CA GLY A 72 -14.76 14.63 5.35
C GLY A 72 -13.79 15.35 4.40
N SER A 73 -12.54 15.59 4.83
CA SER A 73 -11.50 16.22 4.02
C SER A 73 -10.11 15.86 4.52
N GLY A 74 -9.18 15.72 3.57
CA GLY A 74 -7.80 15.31 3.77
C GLY A 74 -7.20 14.79 2.47
N HIS A 75 -6.02 14.18 2.55
CA HIS A 75 -5.34 13.56 1.40
C HIS A 75 -4.94 12.13 1.72
N TYR A 76 -4.93 11.23 0.73
CA TYR A 76 -4.52 9.84 0.89
C TYR A 76 -3.26 9.56 0.09
N THR A 77 -2.23 9.00 0.73
CA THR A 77 -1.04 8.47 0.06
C THR A 77 -0.78 7.05 0.54
N ALA A 78 -0.06 6.25 -0.23
CA ALA A 78 0.30 4.88 0.16
C ALA A 78 1.81 4.66 0.10
N TYR A 79 2.34 3.87 1.02
CA TYR A 79 3.56 3.10 0.76
C TYR A 79 3.15 1.73 0.23
N CYS A 80 3.74 1.29 -0.87
CA CYS A 80 3.48 -0.01 -1.49
C CYS A 80 4.80 -0.76 -1.72
N TYR A 81 4.83 -2.06 -1.43
CA TYR A 81 5.99 -2.90 -1.74
C TYR A 81 5.91 -3.39 -3.19
N ASN A 82 6.90 -3.02 -4.00
CA ASN A 82 7.07 -3.58 -5.34
C ASN A 82 7.74 -4.96 -5.23
N SER A 83 6.94 -6.03 -5.37
CA SER A 83 7.44 -7.41 -5.31
C SER A 83 8.33 -7.83 -6.49
N GLU A 84 8.23 -7.14 -7.64
CA GLU A 84 9.07 -7.41 -8.82
C GLU A 84 10.44 -6.72 -8.69
N GLY A 85 10.45 -5.48 -8.20
CA GLY A 85 11.67 -4.70 -7.98
C GLY A 85 12.38 -4.94 -6.63
N GLY A 86 11.67 -5.48 -5.64
CA GLY A 86 12.20 -5.73 -4.29
C GLY A 86 12.30 -4.48 -3.39
N PHE A 87 11.60 -3.39 -3.72
CA PHE A 87 11.72 -2.10 -3.02
C PHE A 87 10.36 -1.47 -2.67
N TRP A 88 10.36 -0.56 -1.69
CA TRP A 88 9.18 0.21 -1.31
C TRP A 88 9.04 1.50 -2.13
N VAL A 89 7.81 1.85 -2.48
CA VAL A 89 7.44 3.07 -3.21
C VAL A 89 6.42 3.87 -2.42
N HIS A 90 6.67 5.16 -2.25
CA HIS A 90 5.69 6.15 -1.82
C HIS A 90 4.88 6.64 -3.02
N CYS A 91 3.61 6.27 -3.06
CA CYS A 91 2.63 6.68 -4.06
C CYS A 91 1.84 7.88 -3.53
N ASN A 92 2.04 9.04 -4.13
CA ASN A 92 1.38 10.31 -3.82
C ASN A 92 0.83 10.93 -5.11
N ASP A 93 -0.37 10.50 -5.49
CA ASP A 93 -0.99 10.76 -6.79
C ASP A 93 -0.04 10.41 -7.96
N SER A 94 0.30 11.39 -8.79
CA SER A 94 1.24 11.24 -9.92
C SER A 94 2.72 11.20 -9.51
N LYS A 95 3.04 11.31 -8.22
CA LYS A 95 4.42 11.30 -7.71
C LYS A 95 4.73 9.96 -7.05
N LEU A 96 5.67 9.22 -7.66
CA LEU A 96 6.20 7.98 -7.14
C LEU A 96 7.66 8.21 -6.69
N ASN A 97 7.98 7.88 -5.44
CA ASN A 97 9.36 7.96 -4.92
C ASN A 97 9.75 6.63 -4.26
N THR A 98 11.00 6.19 -4.39
CA THR A 98 11.53 5.08 -3.58
C THR A 98 11.65 5.51 -2.12
N CYS A 99 11.40 4.60 -1.18
CA CYS A 99 11.50 4.84 0.27
C CYS A 99 12.05 3.62 1.02
N THR A 100 12.51 3.79 2.25
CA THR A 100 13.07 2.71 3.09
C THR A 100 12.03 2.09 4.04
N MET A 101 12.30 0.89 4.55
CA MET A 101 11.39 0.21 5.50
C MET A 101 11.19 1.03 6.78
N GLU A 102 12.21 1.79 7.21
CA GLU A 102 12.17 2.66 8.39
C GLU A 102 11.25 3.87 8.19
N GLU A 103 11.14 4.38 6.96
CA GLU A 103 10.18 5.44 6.60
C GLU A 103 8.74 4.89 6.57
N VAL A 104 8.59 3.66 6.07
CA VAL A 104 7.30 2.93 6.04
C VAL A 104 6.81 2.67 7.47
N CYS A 105 7.63 2.10 8.35
CA CYS A 105 7.25 1.83 9.74
C CYS A 105 6.92 3.10 10.54
N LYS A 106 7.55 4.25 10.25
CA LYS A 106 7.26 5.54 10.92
C LYS A 106 5.96 6.21 10.45
N ALA A 107 5.26 5.64 9.47
CA ALA A 107 4.05 6.22 8.90
C ALA A 107 2.93 6.44 9.92
N GLN A 108 2.13 7.48 9.71
CA GLN A 108 0.82 7.64 10.36
C GLN A 108 -0.23 6.74 9.67
N ALA A 109 0.02 5.43 9.70
CA ALA A 109 -0.78 4.39 9.05
C ALA A 109 -2.26 4.49 9.45
N TYR A 110 -3.14 4.50 8.46
CA TYR A 110 -4.60 4.49 8.62
C TYR A 110 -5.17 3.11 8.25
N ILE A 111 -4.66 2.50 7.18
CA ILE A 111 -4.92 1.10 6.84
C ILE A 111 -3.59 0.41 6.56
N LEU A 112 -3.36 -0.74 7.19
CA LEU A 112 -2.24 -1.64 6.91
C LEU A 112 -2.76 -2.82 6.09
N PHE A 113 -2.02 -3.18 5.05
CA PHE A 113 -2.21 -4.40 4.27
C PHE A 113 -1.00 -5.31 4.47
N TYR A 114 -1.28 -6.54 4.88
CA TYR A 114 -0.30 -7.60 5.03
C TYR A 114 -0.68 -8.78 4.14
N SER A 115 0.30 -9.41 3.50
CA SER A 115 0.13 -10.59 2.66
C SER A 115 0.71 -11.83 3.35
N GLN A 116 -0.01 -12.95 3.32
CA GLN A 116 0.40 -14.22 3.92
C GLN A 116 1.60 -14.82 3.16
N ARG A 117 2.65 -15.26 3.87
CA ARG A 117 3.91 -15.70 3.23
C ARG A 117 3.76 -16.82 2.21
N LEU A 118 2.90 -17.81 2.49
CA LEU A 118 2.66 -18.94 1.58
C LEU A 118 2.08 -18.53 0.22
N THR A 119 1.31 -17.43 0.15
CA THR A 119 0.80 -16.90 -1.12
C THR A 119 1.92 -16.35 -2.00
N GLN A 120 2.94 -15.70 -1.41
CA GLN A 120 4.11 -15.22 -2.15
C GLN A 120 4.96 -16.37 -2.70
N ALA A 121 5.09 -17.48 -1.96
CA ALA A 121 5.89 -18.63 -2.37
C ALA A 121 5.34 -19.34 -3.63
N ASN A 122 4.01 -19.50 -3.72
CA ASN A 122 3.36 -20.16 -4.85
C ASN A 122 3.20 -19.26 -6.10
N GLY A 123 3.49 -17.96 -6.00
CA GLY A 123 3.38 -16.99 -7.11
C GLY A 123 4.46 -17.11 -8.21
N ARG A 124 5.34 -18.11 -8.17
CA ARG A 124 6.53 -18.25 -9.05
C ARG A 124 6.21 -18.73 -10.48
N GLY A 125 5.17 -18.17 -11.10
CA GLY A 125 4.95 -18.25 -12.55
C GLY A 125 6.03 -17.46 -13.29
N LYS A 126 6.90 -18.13 -14.03
CA LYS A 126 7.98 -17.47 -14.80
C LYS A 126 7.41 -16.85 -16.08
N THR A 127 7.15 -15.54 -16.07
CA THR A 127 7.15 -14.71 -17.28
C THR A 127 8.46 -13.91 -17.34
N PRO A 128 9.32 -14.10 -18.36
CA PRO A 128 10.50 -13.25 -18.50
C PRO A 128 10.07 -11.86 -18.98
N CYS A 129 10.36 -10.82 -18.20
CA CYS A 129 10.13 -9.44 -18.63
C CYS A 129 11.03 -9.14 -19.84
N PRO A 130 10.48 -8.73 -21.01
CA PRO A 130 11.30 -8.24 -22.11
C PRO A 130 11.96 -6.93 -21.67
N SER A 131 13.29 -6.88 -21.69
CA SER A 131 14.04 -5.71 -21.28
C SER A 131 14.04 -4.62 -22.35
N THR A 132 14.15 -3.38 -21.88
CA THR A 132 14.60 -2.21 -22.66
C THR A 132 13.66 -1.73 -23.79
N ALA A 133 12.86 -0.72 -23.47
CA ALA A 133 12.54 0.36 -24.41
C ALA A 133 12.89 1.70 -23.74
N GLN A 134 13.78 2.48 -24.36
CA GLN A 134 14.23 3.76 -23.81
C GLN A 134 13.22 4.86 -24.16
N CYS A 135 12.75 5.62 -23.17
CA CYS A 135 12.03 6.87 -23.44
C CYS A 135 13.05 8.01 -23.57
N GLN A 136 13.58 8.21 -24.77
CA GLN A 136 14.32 9.43 -25.13
C GLN A 136 13.38 10.46 -25.75
N GLN A 137 13.76 11.74 -25.60
CA GLN A 137 12.98 12.88 -26.03
C GLN A 137 13.02 13.02 -27.56
N HIS A 138 11.91 13.48 -28.15
CA HIS A 138 11.96 14.32 -29.34
C HIS A 138 10.91 15.43 -29.23
N THR A 139 11.35 16.66 -29.48
CA THR A 139 10.51 17.81 -29.76
C THR A 139 10.44 17.98 -31.26
N GLU A 140 9.26 18.20 -31.83
CA GLU A 140 9.17 18.79 -33.17
C GLU A 140 7.93 19.66 -33.34
N SER A 141 8.11 20.77 -34.05
CA SER A 141 7.11 21.80 -34.29
C SER A 141 6.36 21.52 -35.59
N ALA A 142 5.13 22.01 -35.70
CA ALA A 142 4.36 21.94 -36.94
C ALA A 142 3.72 23.31 -37.28
N ASP A 143 4.54 24.20 -37.84
CA ASP A 143 4.03 25.34 -38.63
C ASP A 143 3.62 24.84 -40.01
N CYS A 144 2.35 25.04 -40.38
CA CYS A 144 1.85 24.85 -41.75
C CYS A 144 1.05 26.09 -42.15
N ALA A 145 1.53 26.82 -43.16
CA ALA A 145 0.90 28.03 -43.67
C ALA A 145 0.14 27.79 -45.00
N VAL A 146 -0.82 28.69 -45.30
CA VAL A 146 -1.48 29.07 -46.60
C VAL A 146 -1.05 28.32 -47.89
N ASP A 147 -1.92 28.06 -48.88
CA ASP A 147 -3.02 28.87 -49.46
C ASP A 147 -3.88 27.98 -50.44
N ASN A 148 -4.97 28.35 -51.15
CA ASN A 148 -5.88 29.52 -51.30
C ASN A 148 -7.21 29.03 -51.99
N SER A 149 -8.10 29.97 -52.36
CA SER A 149 -8.97 30.00 -53.57
C SER A 149 -10.39 29.41 -53.59
N SER A 150 -11.33 30.33 -53.85
CA SER A 150 -12.50 30.23 -54.77
C SER A 150 -13.73 29.40 -54.39
N SER A 151 -14.74 30.09 -53.81
CA SER A 151 -15.90 30.61 -54.58
C SER A 151 -16.60 31.75 -53.83
#